data_AF-A0A920V1T0-F1
#
_entry.id   AF-A0A920V1T0-F1
#
_cell.length_a   1.000
_cell.length_b   1.000
_cell.length_c   1.000
_cell.angle_alpha   90.00
_cell.angle_beta   90.00
_cell.angle_gamma   90.00
#
_symmetry.space_group_name_H-M   'P 1'
#
loop_
_entity.id
_entity.type
_entity.pdbx_description
1 polymer ?
#
loop_
_entity_poly.entity_id
_entity_poly.type
_entity_poly.pdbx_seq_one_letter_code
_entity_poly.pdbx_strand_id
1 'polypeptide(L)'
;MDHNFLKAFTKPVRDVRCDCARETDPTLNQVVHLINNAGILDRFDADSSRLGRMLSAKTPTAQIVETLYLATISRRPSPAERKLALGHVASLPDRAAGLRDIQHALINSNEFLLRH
;
A
#
# COMPACT_ATOMS: atom_id res chain seq x y z
N MET A 1 8.22 19.00 -13.99
CA MET A 1 7.49 18.49 -12.81
C MET A 1 8.48 17.78 -11.91
N ASP A 2 8.72 18.31 -10.71
CA ASP A 2 9.56 17.68 -9.70
C ASP A 2 8.77 16.61 -8.95
N HIS A 3 9.20 15.35 -9.08
CA HIS A 3 8.59 14.21 -8.37
C HIS A 3 9.48 13.83 -7.19
N ASN A 4 9.17 14.35 -6.01
CA ASN A 4 9.93 14.11 -4.78
C ASN A 4 10.05 12.61 -4.44
N PHE A 5 9.02 11.82 -4.76
CA PHE A 5 9.05 10.36 -4.65
C PHE A 5 10.15 9.73 -5.52
N LEU A 6 10.29 10.14 -6.80
CA LEU A 6 11.30 9.59 -7.70
C LEU A 6 12.72 10.03 -7.33
N LYS A 7 12.88 11.22 -6.72
CA LYS A 7 14.17 11.65 -6.17
C LYS A 7 14.62 10.76 -4.99
N ALA A 8 13.68 10.27 -4.18
CA ALA A 8 13.99 9.42 -3.04
C ALA A 8 14.34 7.97 -3.45
N PHE A 9 13.78 7.46 -4.55
CA PHE A 9 13.89 6.03 -4.90
C PHE A 9 14.70 5.71 -6.17
N THR A 10 14.83 6.60 -7.15
CA THR A 10 15.27 6.16 -8.50
C THR A 10 16.09 7.13 -9.33
N LYS A 11 16.56 8.28 -8.79
CA LYS A 11 17.40 9.18 -9.58
C LYS A 11 18.89 9.12 -9.16
N PRO A 12 19.67 8.14 -9.66
CA PRO A 12 21.12 8.25 -9.55
C PRO A 12 21.58 9.49 -10.34
N VAL A 13 22.52 10.24 -9.78
CA VAL A 13 23.24 11.29 -10.51
C VAL A 13 23.94 10.59 -11.69
N ARG A 14 23.78 11.12 -12.90
CA ARG A 14 24.14 10.46 -14.19
C ARG A 14 25.64 10.14 -14.39
N ASP A 15 26.47 10.24 -13.35
CA ASP A 15 27.93 10.28 -13.47
C ASP A 15 28.67 9.12 -12.78
N VAL A 16 27.99 8.02 -12.46
CA VAL A 16 28.64 6.84 -11.87
C VAL A 16 28.33 5.58 -12.67
N ARG A 17 29.32 5.11 -13.45
CA ARG A 17 29.30 3.89 -14.27
C ARG A 17 29.68 2.62 -13.47
N CYS A 18 29.38 2.56 -12.17
CA CYS A 18 29.67 1.41 -11.31
C CYS A 18 28.36 0.92 -10.70
N ASP A 19 28.04 -0.37 -10.82
CA ASP A 19 26.94 -1.02 -10.07
C ASP A 19 27.11 -0.92 -8.54
N CYS A 20 28.28 -0.47 -8.12
CA CYS A 20 28.78 -0.31 -6.75
C CYS A 20 28.04 0.77 -5.94
N ALA A 21 27.28 1.66 -6.60
CA ALA A 21 26.47 2.70 -5.95
C ALA A 21 25.00 2.27 -5.72
N ARG A 22 24.64 1.03 -6.07
CA ARG A 22 23.34 0.47 -5.70
C ARG A 22 23.42 -0.04 -4.26
N GLU A 23 22.98 0.79 -3.32
CA GLU A 23 22.59 0.29 -2.01
C GLU A 23 21.31 -0.56 -2.18
N THR A 24 21.39 -1.84 -1.85
CA THR A 24 20.28 -2.81 -1.97
C THR A 24 19.28 -2.69 -0.82
N ASP A 25 19.70 -2.13 0.31
CA ASP A 25 18.85 -1.98 1.47
C ASP A 25 18.14 -0.63 1.46
N PRO A 26 16.81 -0.60 1.71
CA PRO A 26 16.09 0.66 1.81
C PRO A 26 16.57 1.44 3.03
N THR A 27 16.92 2.71 2.82
CA THR A 27 17.29 3.61 3.93
C THR A 27 16.07 3.94 4.79
N LEU A 28 16.28 4.23 6.08
CA LEU A 28 15.20 4.62 7.00
C LEU A 28 14.35 5.79 6.44
N ASN A 29 14.99 6.75 5.78
CA ASN A 29 14.30 7.88 5.14
C ASN A 29 13.41 7.45 3.97
N GLN A 30 13.82 6.46 3.18
CA GLN A 30 12.99 5.90 2.10
C GLN A 30 11.77 5.17 2.68
N VAL A 31 11.94 4.40 3.76
CA VAL A 31 10.84 3.73 4.45
C VAL A 31 9.84 4.74 5.04
N VAL A 32 10.32 5.80 5.70
CA VAL A 32 9.47 6.88 6.24
C VAL A 32 8.72 7.61 5.13
N HIS A 33 9.37 7.89 3.99
CA HIS A 33 8.74 8.56 2.86
C HIS A 33 7.66 7.70 2.19
N LEU A 34 7.76 6.37 2.29
CA LEU A 34 6.77 5.43 1.78
C LEU A 34 5.55 5.33 2.72
N ILE A 35 5.80 5.18 4.03
CA ILE A 35 4.74 5.04 5.04
C ILE A 35 3.83 6.29 5.07
N ASN A 36 4.43 7.47 4.94
CA ASN A 36 3.73 8.76 5.08
C ASN A 36 3.55 9.49 3.74
N ASN A 37 3.62 8.78 2.61
CA ASN A 37 3.49 9.46 1.31
C ASN A 37 2.04 9.92 1.09
N ALA A 38 1.79 11.22 1.28
CA ALA A 38 0.47 11.81 1.04
C ALA A 38 -0.07 11.49 -0.37
N GLY A 39 0.81 11.48 -1.40
CA GLY A 39 0.39 11.16 -2.76
C GLY A 39 -0.01 9.69 -2.98
N ILE A 40 0.43 8.76 -2.14
CA ILE A 40 -0.03 7.36 -2.16
C ILE A 40 -1.35 7.25 -1.39
N LEU A 41 -1.46 7.91 -0.25
CA LEU A 41 -2.69 7.94 0.55
C LEU A 41 -3.86 8.54 -0.24
N ASP A 42 -3.64 9.67 -0.92
CA ASP A 42 -4.63 10.33 -1.79
C ASP A 42 -5.15 9.38 -2.90
N ARG A 43 -4.31 8.46 -3.38
CA ARG A 43 -4.70 7.46 -4.40
C ARG A 43 -5.63 6.40 -3.85
N PHE A 44 -5.54 6.08 -2.56
CA PHE A 44 -6.47 5.17 -1.90
C PHE A 44 -7.81 5.86 -1.64
N ASP A 45 -7.76 7.14 -1.28
CA ASP A 45 -8.92 7.94 -0.92
C ASP A 45 -9.76 8.43 -2.10
N ALA A 46 -9.16 8.52 -3.29
CA ALA A 46 -9.88 8.93 -4.48
C ALA A 46 -11.09 8.01 -4.79
N ASP A 47 -12.23 8.59 -5.18
CA ASP A 47 -13.42 7.82 -5.59
C ASP A 47 -13.17 6.94 -6.81
N SER A 48 -12.23 7.33 -7.66
CA SER A 48 -11.77 6.56 -8.83
C SER A 48 -10.85 5.40 -8.47
N SER A 49 -10.39 5.31 -7.21
CA SER A 49 -9.55 4.22 -6.73
C SER A 49 -10.29 2.90 -6.83
N ARG A 50 -9.54 1.78 -6.77
CA ARG A 50 -10.17 0.45 -6.71
C ARG A 50 -11.14 0.37 -5.53
N LEU A 51 -10.71 0.87 -4.37
CA LEU A 51 -11.53 0.88 -3.16
C LEU A 51 -12.75 1.78 -3.33
N GLY A 52 -12.60 3.00 -3.84
CA GLY A 52 -13.70 3.93 -4.09
C GLY A 52 -14.76 3.35 -5.04
N ARG A 53 -14.34 2.67 -6.11
CA ARG A 53 -15.26 1.98 -7.05
C ARG A 53 -16.00 0.83 -6.38
N MET A 54 -15.34 0.02 -5.55
CA MET A 54 -15.98 -1.11 -4.85
C MET A 54 -16.92 -0.64 -3.74
N LEU A 55 -16.57 0.45 -3.05
CA LEU A 55 -17.45 1.09 -2.06
C LEU A 55 -18.72 1.64 -2.73
N SER A 56 -18.57 2.34 -3.86
CA SER A 56 -19.68 2.86 -4.66
C SER A 56 -20.59 1.75 -5.19
N ALA A 57 -20.02 0.60 -5.57
CA ALA A 57 -20.75 -0.60 -5.99
C ALA A 57 -21.39 -1.38 -4.82
N LYS A 58 -21.27 -0.91 -3.58
CA LYS A 58 -21.76 -1.58 -2.36
C LYS A 58 -21.26 -3.03 -2.22
N THR A 59 -20.07 -3.33 -2.75
CA THR A 59 -19.47 -4.67 -2.69
C THR A 59 -19.33 -5.11 -1.22
N PRO A 60 -19.55 -6.39 -0.85
CA PRO A 60 -19.39 -6.86 0.52
C PRO A 60 -17.95 -6.71 1.05
N THR A 61 -17.79 -6.38 2.34
CA THR A 61 -16.47 -6.15 2.97
C THR A 61 -15.51 -7.31 2.77
N ALA A 62 -15.98 -8.56 2.89
CA ALA A 62 -15.13 -9.73 2.71
C ALA A 62 -14.55 -9.85 1.29
N GLN A 63 -15.33 -9.48 0.27
CA GLN A 63 -14.85 -9.48 -1.11
C GLN A 63 -13.87 -8.33 -1.36
N ILE A 64 -14.10 -7.16 -0.75
CA ILE A 64 -13.16 -6.04 -0.81
C ILE A 64 -11.84 -6.46 -0.20
N VAL A 65 -11.82 -6.99 1.02
CA VAL A 65 -10.59 -7.46 1.70
C VAL A 65 -9.83 -8.46 0.83
N GLU A 66 -10.50 -9.48 0.30
CA GLU A 66 -9.85 -10.45 -0.58
C GLU A 66 -9.22 -9.79 -1.82
N THR A 67 -9.92 -8.84 -2.42
CA THR A 67 -9.44 -8.08 -3.58
C THR A 67 -8.23 -7.21 -3.22
N LEU A 68 -8.22 -6.56 -2.05
CA LEU A 68 -7.08 -5.74 -1.62
C LEU A 68 -5.83 -6.60 -1.41
N TYR A 69 -5.97 -7.77 -0.80
CA TYR A 69 -4.87 -8.73 -0.63
C TYR A 69 -4.33 -9.21 -1.98
N LEU A 70 -5.20 -9.66 -2.87
CA LEU A 70 -4.79 -10.12 -4.20
C LEU A 70 -4.11 -9.01 -5.00
N ALA A 71 -4.60 -7.78 -4.90
CA ALA A 71 -4.07 -6.70 -5.70
C ALA A 71 -2.82 -6.03 -5.13
N THR A 72 -2.52 -6.23 -3.84
CA THR A 72 -1.35 -5.64 -3.19
C THR A 72 -0.22 -6.65 -3.07
N ILE A 73 -0.51 -7.88 -2.67
CA ILE A 73 0.50 -8.93 -2.38
C ILE A 73 0.25 -10.24 -3.16
N SER A 74 -0.59 -10.22 -4.19
CA SER A 74 -0.77 -11.34 -5.14
C SER A 74 -1.21 -12.69 -4.54
N ARG A 75 -1.81 -12.69 -3.35
CA ARG A 75 -2.37 -13.89 -2.71
C ARG A 75 -3.67 -13.57 -1.98
N ARG A 76 -4.44 -14.61 -1.66
CA ARG A 76 -5.62 -14.48 -0.77
C ARG A 76 -5.18 -14.36 0.69
N PRO A 77 -5.98 -13.69 1.55
CA PRO A 77 -5.73 -13.67 2.97
C PRO A 77 -5.88 -15.08 3.54
N SER A 78 -5.00 -15.46 4.47
CA SER A 78 -5.19 -16.65 5.29
C SER A 78 -6.44 -16.52 6.17
N PRO A 79 -6.97 -17.62 6.74
CA PRO A 79 -8.15 -17.55 7.61
C PRO A 79 -7.96 -16.62 8.82
N ALA A 80 -6.76 -16.59 9.40
CA ALA A 80 -6.41 -15.71 10.52
C ALA A 80 -6.39 -14.24 10.11
N GLU A 81 -5.71 -13.90 9.01
CA GLU A 81 -5.66 -12.55 8.46
C GLU A 81 -7.04 -12.04 8.07
N ARG A 82 -7.85 -12.89 7.42
CA ARG A 82 -9.22 -12.54 7.05
C ARG A 82 -10.07 -12.22 8.27
N LYS A 83 -9.98 -13.01 9.33
CA LYS A 83 -10.70 -12.76 10.59
C LYS A 83 -10.25 -11.44 11.22
N LEU A 84 -8.95 -11.18 11.26
CA LEU A 84 -8.38 -9.93 11.78
C LEU A 84 -8.87 -8.71 10.99
N ALA A 85 -8.74 -8.74 9.66
CA ALA A 85 -9.13 -7.64 8.79
C ALA A 85 -10.63 -7.33 8.90
N LEU A 86 -11.48 -8.37 8.89
CA LEU A 86 -12.92 -8.18 9.06
C LEU A 86 -13.30 -7.67 10.45
N GLY A 87 -12.63 -8.17 11.49
CA GLY A 87 -12.82 -7.69 12.86
C GLY A 87 -12.45 -6.22 13.01
N HIS A 88 -11.33 -5.81 12.41
CA HIS A 88 -10.88 -4.42 12.43
C HIS A 88 -11.87 -3.49 11.72
N VAL A 89 -12.31 -3.82 10.50
CA VAL A 89 -13.32 -3.01 9.78
C VAL A 89 -14.64 -2.95 10.56
N ALA A 90 -15.05 -4.03 11.22
CA ALA A 90 -16.25 -4.07 12.05
C ALA A 90 -16.13 -3.27 13.36
N SER A 91 -14.91 -3.06 13.87
CA SER A 91 -14.67 -2.25 15.08
C SER A 91 -14.77 -0.75 14.85
N LEU A 92 -14.73 -0.30 13.59
CA LEU A 92 -14.77 1.11 13.23
C LEU A 92 -16.18 1.55 12.82
N PRO A 93 -16.59 2.78 13.16
CA PRO A 93 -17.89 3.32 12.76
C PRO A 93 -17.94 3.60 11.25
N ASP A 94 -16.82 4.03 10.66
CA ASP A 94 -16.69 4.19 9.22
C ASP A 94 -16.01 2.96 8.60
N ARG A 95 -16.82 2.23 7.83
CA ARG A 95 -16.38 1.08 7.05
C ARG A 95 -15.32 1.45 6.01
N ALA A 96 -15.43 2.62 5.39
CA ALA A 96 -14.50 3.05 4.35
C ALA A 96 -13.12 3.34 4.96
N ALA A 97 -13.07 4.04 6.10
CA ALA A 97 -11.86 4.23 6.89
C ALA A 97 -11.18 2.89 7.21
N GLY A 98 -11.90 1.92 7.77
CA GLY A 98 -11.30 0.62 8.09
C GLY A 98 -10.74 -0.12 6.88
N LEU A 99 -11.36 -0.01 5.70
CA LEU A 99 -10.83 -0.62 4.48
C LEU A 99 -9.60 0.11 3.92
N ARG A 100 -9.51 1.42 4.11
CA ARG A 100 -8.30 2.22 3.79
C ARG A 100 -7.15 1.81 4.69
N ASP A 101 -7.41 1.63 5.99
CA ASP A 101 -6.41 1.17 6.95
C ASP A 101 -5.84 -0.19 6.55
N ILE A 102 -6.68 -1.12 6.09
CA ILE A 102 -6.22 -2.41 5.55
C ILE A 102 -5.34 -2.23 4.29
N GLN A 103 -5.73 -1.37 3.36
CA GLN A 103 -4.91 -1.08 2.16
C GLN A 103 -3.56 -0.47 2.52
N HIS A 104 -3.53 0.44 3.50
CA HIS A 104 -2.31 1.07 4.02
C HIS A 104 -1.43 0.07 4.77
N ALA A 105 -2.02 -0.83 5.58
CA ALA A 105 -1.28 -1.87 6.25
C ALA A 105 -0.62 -2.85 5.26
N LEU A 106 -1.32 -3.21 4.17
CA LEU A 106 -0.79 -4.13 3.17
C LEU A 106 0.40 -3.54 2.40
N ILE A 107 0.36 -2.27 1.99
CA ILE A 107 1.47 -1.64 1.26
C ILE A 107 2.70 -1.40 2.16
N ASN A 108 2.49 -1.31 3.47
CA ASN A 108 3.57 -1.19 4.45
C ASN A 108 4.00 -2.54 5.06
N SER A 109 3.43 -3.64 4.58
CA SER A 109 3.78 -4.97 5.08
C SER A 109 5.18 -5.38 4.62
N ASN A 110 5.90 -6.14 5.45
CA ASN A 110 7.17 -6.75 5.06
C ASN A 110 7.03 -7.61 3.80
N GLU A 111 5.87 -8.23 3.59
CA GLU A 111 5.61 -9.01 2.38
C GLU A 111 5.61 -8.13 1.13
N PHE A 112 4.96 -6.96 1.17
CA PHE A 112 5.01 -6.02 0.05
C PHE A 112 6.41 -5.44 -0.16
N LEU A 113 7.11 -5.11 0.93
CA LEU A 113 8.39 -4.43 0.88
C LEU A 113 9.56 -5.34 0.50
N LEU A 114 9.53 -6.62 0.89
CA LEU A 114 10.69 -7.52 0.83
C LEU A 114 10.51 -8.72 -0.10
N ARG A 115 9.28 -9.04 -0.52
CA ARG A 115 9.04 -10.11 -1.50
C ARG A 115 8.76 -9.50 -2.87
N HIS A 116 9.81 -9.41 -3.67
CA HIS A 116 9.80 -8.94 -5.06
C HIS A 116 10.68 -9.83 -5.93
#